data_AF-A0A3D2S572-F1
#
_entry.id   AF-A0A3D2S572-F1
#
_cell.length_a   1.000
_cell.length_b   1.000
_cell.length_c   1.000
_cell.angle_alpha   90.00
_cell.angle_beta   90.00
_cell.angle_gamma   90.00
#
_symmetry.space_group_name_H-M   'P 1'
#
loop_
_entity.id
_entity.type
_entity.pdbx_description
1 polymer ?
#
loop_
_entity_poly.entity_id
_entity_poly.type
_entity_poly.pdbx_seq_one_letter_code
_entity_poly.pdbx_strand_id
1 'polypeptide(L)'
;YEEMVGLMLKERSDAKLNKSVILNRAMASYAQYGPDSRFKHQLSEKELRSYNPNRLIDRVHDLTTYPHEVFYYGNKDLGAVKMMLNKQHKVPARKNSYPEARKFTELPTTENKVYFVHYDMVQAMILRMSKDEQFNKELIPVAQLFNEYFGSGLSSIVFQEIRETRAL
;
A
#
# COMPACT_ATOMS: atom_id res chain seq x y z
N TYR A 1 -17.30 3.79 18.92
CA TYR A 1 -17.13 2.69 17.96
C TYR A 1 -18.04 2.86 16.75
N GLU A 2 -19.36 2.93 16.94
CA GLU A 2 -20.33 3.14 15.84
C GLU A 2 -20.02 4.34 14.94
N GLU A 3 -19.65 5.48 15.51
CA GLU A 3 -19.28 6.67 14.73
C GLU A 3 -18.05 6.42 13.85
N MET A 4 -17.03 5.73 14.37
CA MET A 4 -15.84 5.33 13.61
C MET A 4 -16.24 4.42 12.44
N VAL A 5 -17.12 3.43 12.67
CA VAL A 5 -17.64 2.57 11.61
C VAL A 5 -18.41 3.39 10.58
N GLY A 6 -19.23 4.35 11.00
CA GLY A 6 -19.95 5.27 10.13
C GLY A 6 -19.02 6.06 9.22
N LEU A 7 -17.94 6.63 9.76
CA LEU A 7 -16.92 7.36 9.00
C LEU A 7 -16.22 6.43 7.99
N MET A 8 -15.81 5.23 8.39
CA MET A 8 -15.19 4.25 7.49
C MET A 8 -16.10 3.86 6.32
N LEU A 9 -17.39 3.66 6.58
CA LEU A 9 -18.36 3.30 5.54
C LEU A 9 -18.61 4.48 4.58
N LYS A 10 -18.66 5.70 5.11
CA LYS A 10 -18.74 6.91 4.29
C LYS A 10 -17.51 7.04 3.39
N GLU A 11 -16.29 6.91 3.94
CA GLU A 11 -15.05 6.93 3.17
C GLU A 11 -15.04 5.89 2.04
N ARG A 12 -15.55 4.68 2.31
CA ARG A 12 -15.70 3.62 1.29
C ARG A 12 -16.70 4.01 0.21
N SER A 13 -17.79 4.69 0.55
CA SER A 13 -18.75 5.21 -0.43
C SER A 13 -18.12 6.30 -1.29
N ASP A 14 -17.46 7.26 -0.67
CA ASP A 14 -16.79 8.37 -1.35
C ASP A 14 -15.67 7.88 -2.27
N ALA A 15 -14.93 6.85 -1.84
CA ALA A 15 -13.92 6.18 -2.64
C ALA A 15 -14.46 5.58 -3.95
N LYS A 16 -15.72 5.12 -3.98
CA LYS A 16 -16.37 4.62 -5.21
C LYS A 16 -16.71 5.72 -6.20
N LEU A 17 -16.74 6.97 -5.75
CA LEU A 17 -16.98 8.15 -6.58
C LEU A 17 -15.67 8.88 -6.92
N ASN A 18 -14.53 8.37 -6.47
CA ASN A 18 -13.24 9.02 -6.68
C ASN A 18 -12.46 8.31 -7.80
N LYS A 19 -12.38 8.95 -8.97
CA LYS A 19 -11.68 8.42 -10.15
C LYS A 19 -10.22 8.00 -9.87
N SER A 20 -9.50 8.75 -9.02
CA SER A 20 -8.12 8.44 -8.66
C SER A 20 -8.03 7.20 -7.76
N VAL A 21 -8.99 6.99 -6.86
CA VAL A 21 -9.08 5.77 -6.04
C VAL A 21 -9.44 4.56 -6.91
N ILE A 22 -10.40 4.72 -7.82
CA ILE A 22 -10.80 3.66 -8.76
C ILE A 22 -9.60 3.21 -9.59
N LEU A 23 -8.90 4.13 -10.27
CA LEU A 23 -7.79 3.76 -11.14
C LEU A 23 -6.55 3.28 -10.35
N ASN A 24 -6.03 4.11 -9.44
CA ASN A 24 -4.71 3.89 -8.85
C ASN A 24 -4.71 2.93 -7.66
N ARG A 25 -5.88 2.65 -7.05
CA ARG A 25 -5.97 1.73 -5.92
C ARG A 25 -6.76 0.49 -6.28
N ALA A 26 -8.02 0.62 -6.69
CA ALA A 26 -8.88 -0.53 -6.95
C ALA A 26 -8.43 -1.31 -8.18
N MET A 27 -8.32 -0.64 -9.34
CA MET A 27 -7.93 -1.27 -10.60
C MET A 27 -6.46 -1.69 -10.60
N ALA A 28 -5.56 -0.88 -10.06
CA ALA A 28 -4.15 -1.29 -9.90
C ALA A 28 -4.01 -2.57 -9.07
N SER A 29 -4.71 -2.65 -7.93
CA SER A 29 -4.69 -3.85 -7.07
C SER A 29 -5.31 -5.06 -7.77
N TYR A 30 -6.38 -4.86 -8.53
CA TYR A 30 -7.01 -5.93 -9.31
C TYR A 30 -6.13 -6.40 -10.48
N ALA A 31 -5.47 -5.50 -11.20
CA ALA A 31 -4.55 -5.86 -12.28
C ALA A 31 -3.34 -6.65 -11.74
N GLN A 32 -2.87 -6.31 -10.54
CA GLN A 32 -1.72 -6.96 -9.90
C GLN A 32 -2.06 -8.32 -9.28
N TYR A 33 -3.19 -8.45 -8.58
CA TYR A 33 -3.52 -9.64 -7.77
C TYR A 33 -4.78 -10.40 -8.22
N GLY A 34 -5.58 -9.82 -9.12
CA GLY A 34 -6.87 -10.35 -9.53
C GLY A 34 -7.97 -10.16 -8.48
N PRO A 35 -8.97 -11.06 -8.44
CA PRO A 35 -10.12 -10.95 -7.53
C PRO A 35 -9.79 -11.07 -6.04
N ASP A 36 -8.71 -11.77 -5.68
CA ASP A 36 -8.21 -11.90 -4.31
C ASP A 36 -7.06 -10.91 -4.09
N SER A 37 -7.40 -9.66 -3.77
CA SER A 37 -6.45 -8.57 -3.66
C SER A 37 -6.49 -7.89 -2.29
N ARG A 38 -5.38 -7.24 -1.93
CA ARG A 38 -5.27 -6.45 -0.69
C ARG A 38 -6.37 -5.39 -0.59
N PHE A 39 -6.75 -4.76 -1.71
CA PHE A 39 -7.80 -3.74 -1.73
C PHE A 39 -9.17 -4.30 -1.35
N LYS A 40 -9.47 -5.55 -1.74
CA LYS A 40 -10.72 -6.23 -1.39
C LYS A 40 -10.68 -6.95 -0.05
N HIS A 41 -9.49 -7.17 0.52
CA HIS A 41 -9.34 -7.83 1.81
C HIS A 41 -9.64 -6.88 2.98
N GLN A 42 -10.92 -6.64 3.21
CA GLN A 42 -11.43 -5.77 4.28
C GLN A 42 -12.72 -6.34 4.86
N LEU A 43 -13.00 -6.04 6.13
CA LEU A 43 -14.25 -6.44 6.77
C LEU A 43 -15.45 -5.84 6.04
N SER A 44 -16.49 -6.65 5.84
CA SER A 44 -17.79 -6.20 5.35
C SER A 44 -18.46 -5.24 6.34
N GLU A 45 -19.46 -4.49 5.87
CA GLU A 45 -20.25 -3.63 6.75
C GLU A 45 -20.89 -4.40 7.90
N LYS A 46 -21.45 -5.58 7.61
CA LYS A 46 -22.05 -6.46 8.63
C LYS A 46 -21.01 -6.84 9.68
N GLU A 47 -19.83 -7.28 9.25
CA GLU A 47 -18.75 -7.65 10.16
C GLU A 47 -18.32 -6.46 11.03
N LEU A 48 -18.14 -5.27 10.44
CA LEU A 48 -17.78 -4.05 11.18
C LEU A 48 -18.82 -3.71 12.25
N ARG A 49 -20.11 -3.68 11.89
CA ARG A 49 -21.18 -3.34 12.84
C ARG A 49 -21.36 -4.38 13.94
N SER A 50 -21.05 -5.65 13.65
CA SER A 50 -21.16 -6.75 14.63
C SER A 50 -19.89 -6.97 15.46
N TYR A 51 -18.81 -6.24 15.18
CA TYR A 51 -17.53 -6.50 15.81
C TYR A 51 -17.52 -6.00 17.26
N ASN A 52 -16.94 -6.80 18.17
CA ASN A 52 -16.77 -6.39 19.56
C ASN A 52 -15.57 -5.44 19.69
N PRO A 53 -15.76 -4.15 20.04
CA PRO A 53 -14.67 -3.18 20.15
C PRO A 53 -13.64 -3.54 21.23
N ASN A 54 -14.01 -4.28 22.28
CA ASN A 54 -13.07 -4.70 23.31
C ASN A 54 -11.94 -5.57 22.74
N ARG A 55 -12.22 -6.37 21.69
CA ARG A 55 -11.18 -7.14 21.00
C ARG A 55 -10.14 -6.27 20.31
N LEU A 56 -10.46 -5.02 19.95
CA LEU A 56 -9.48 -4.08 19.41
C LEU A 56 -8.54 -3.59 20.52
N ILE A 57 -9.09 -3.32 21.70
CA ILE A 57 -8.32 -2.91 22.88
C ILE A 57 -7.37 -4.04 23.28
N ASP A 58 -7.88 -5.27 23.35
CA ASP A 58 -7.07 -6.46 23.64
C ASP A 58 -5.91 -6.60 22.65
N ARG A 59 -6.19 -6.46 21.35
CA ARG A 59 -5.16 -6.49 20.30
C ARG A 59 -4.09 -5.41 20.48
N VAL A 60 -4.46 -4.20 20.91
CA VAL A 60 -3.50 -3.12 21.17
C VAL A 60 -2.59 -3.47 22.35
N HIS A 61 -3.14 -4.00 23.44
CA HIS A 61 -2.34 -4.47 24.57
C HIS A 61 -1.41 -5.62 24.17
N ASP A 62 -1.90 -6.54 23.34
CA ASP A 62 -1.14 -7.68 22.84
C ASP A 62 0.02 -7.27 21.93
N LEU A 63 0.02 -6.09 21.29
CA LEU A 63 1.13 -5.66 20.41
C LEU A 63 2.47 -5.77 21.13
N THR A 64 2.54 -5.33 22.39
CA THR A 64 3.78 -5.39 23.19
C THR A 64 4.28 -6.79 23.52
N THR A 65 3.47 -7.82 23.27
CA THR A 65 3.82 -9.22 23.52
C THR A 65 4.57 -9.86 22.36
N TYR A 66 4.62 -9.22 21.19
CA TYR A 66 5.35 -9.73 20.03
C TYR A 66 6.80 -9.22 20.01
N PRO A 67 7.70 -9.85 19.24
CA PRO A 67 9.00 -9.28 18.95
C PRO A 67 8.85 -7.90 18.31
N HIS A 68 9.77 -7.00 18.65
CA HIS A 68 9.82 -5.64 18.11
C HIS A 68 11.24 -5.36 17.62
N GLU A 69 11.32 -4.70 16.48
CA GLU A 69 12.56 -4.16 15.94
C GLU A 69 12.50 -2.63 16.05
N VAL A 70 13.57 -2.03 16.59
CA VAL A 70 13.68 -0.58 16.75
C VAL A 70 14.87 -0.10 15.94
N PHE A 71 14.59 0.67 14.89
CA PHE A 71 15.61 1.33 14.07
C PHE A 71 15.84 2.73 14.63
N TYR A 72 17.09 3.07 14.95
CA TYR A 72 17.45 4.36 15.53
C TYR A 72 18.46 5.10 14.64
N TYR A 73 18.19 6.37 14.39
CA TYR A 73 19.10 7.32 13.77
C TYR A 73 19.03 8.63 14.53
N GLY A 74 20.17 9.12 15.04
CA GLY A 74 20.21 10.36 15.81
C GLY A 74 21.57 10.60 16.47
N ASN A 75 21.61 11.63 17.32
CA ASN A 75 22.83 12.14 17.95
C ASN A 75 23.20 11.47 19.29
N LYS A 76 22.31 10.65 19.86
CA LYS A 76 22.61 9.92 21.10
C LYS A 76 23.39 8.65 20.77
N ASP A 77 24.31 8.29 21.65
CA ASP A 77 25.01 7.03 21.53
C ASP A 77 24.05 5.85 21.73
N LEU A 78 24.39 4.71 21.12
CA LEU A 78 23.56 3.50 21.17
C LEU A 78 23.35 2.98 22.60
N GLY A 79 24.30 3.20 23.52
CA GLY A 79 24.19 2.80 24.91
C GLY A 79 23.11 3.60 25.65
N ALA A 80 23.12 4.93 25.52
CA ALA A 80 22.09 5.80 26.07
C ALA A 80 20.69 5.46 25.53
N VAL A 81 20.58 5.19 24.23
CA VAL A 81 19.32 4.77 23.59
C VAL A 81 18.85 3.43 24.16
N LYS A 82 19.74 2.43 24.28
CA LYS A 82 19.40 1.13 24.89
C LYS A 82 18.92 1.28 26.33
N MET A 83 19.58 2.10 27.15
CA MET A 83 19.14 2.35 28.53
C MET A 83 17.75 2.98 28.57
N MET A 84 17.49 3.98 27.72
CA MET A 84 16.18 4.62 27.63
C MET A 84 15.09 3.63 27.20
N LEU A 85 15.36 2.80 26.18
CA LEU A 85 14.44 1.78 25.70
C LEU A 85 14.17 0.73 26.78
N ASN A 86 15.19 0.18 27.45
CA ASN A 86 15.00 -0.78 28.54
C ASN A 86 14.20 -0.18 29.71
N LYS A 87 14.33 1.13 29.94
CA LYS A 87 13.55 1.84 30.97
C LYS A 87 12.08 2.00 30.57
N GLN A 88 11.78 2.38 29.33
CA GLN A 88 10.43 2.81 28.93
C GLN A 88 9.64 1.77 28.13
N HIS A 89 10.31 0.94 27.34
CA HIS A 89 9.69 -0.07 26.49
C HIS A 89 9.57 -1.39 27.23
N LYS A 90 8.50 -1.53 28.02
CA LYS A 90 8.21 -2.75 28.78
C LYS A 90 7.56 -3.79 27.88
N VAL A 91 8.21 -4.94 27.78
CA VAL A 91 7.74 -6.11 27.04
C VAL A 91 7.86 -7.34 27.94
N PRO A 92 6.99 -8.36 27.78
CA PRO A 92 7.07 -9.58 28.56
C PRO A 92 8.36 -10.35 28.25
N ALA A 93 8.84 -11.12 29.22
CA ALA A 93 10.06 -11.93 29.07
C ALA A 93 9.91 -13.01 27.99
N ARG A 94 8.71 -13.61 27.89
CA ARG A 94 8.35 -14.54 26.82
C ARG A 94 7.46 -13.82 25.81
N LYS A 95 7.89 -13.82 24.55
CA LYS A 95 7.19 -13.18 23.43
C LYS A 95 6.36 -14.20 22.65
N ASN A 96 5.26 -13.74 22.09
CA ASN A 96 4.42 -14.51 21.18
C ASN A 96 5.06 -14.59 19.79
N SER A 97 4.82 -15.68 19.07
CA SER A 97 5.17 -15.75 17.65
C SER A 97 4.25 -14.84 16.85
N TYR A 98 4.78 -14.18 15.81
CA TYR A 98 3.92 -13.39 14.91
C TYR A 98 2.85 -14.29 14.27
N PRO A 99 1.62 -13.75 14.08
CA PRO A 99 0.62 -14.45 13.28
C PRO A 99 1.11 -14.61 11.85
N GLU A 100 0.69 -15.69 11.19
CA GLU A 100 1.05 -15.91 9.79
C GLU A 100 0.49 -14.77 8.91
N ALA A 101 1.38 -14.17 8.12
CA ALA A 101 1.00 -13.11 7.20
C ALA A 101 0.21 -13.70 6.02
N ARG A 102 -0.96 -13.12 5.73
CA ARG A 102 -1.68 -13.44 4.49
C ARG A 102 -0.86 -12.97 3.29
N LYS A 103 -0.59 -13.89 2.37
CA LYS A 103 0.13 -13.61 1.13
C LYS A 103 -0.88 -13.39 0.00
N PHE A 104 -0.65 -12.34 -0.79
CA PHE A 104 -1.37 -12.07 -2.03
C PHE A 104 -0.41 -12.30 -3.18
N THR A 105 -0.73 -13.23 -4.07
CA THR A 105 0.15 -13.64 -5.16
C THR A 105 -0.06 -12.76 -6.38
N GLU A 106 1.01 -12.17 -6.89
CA GLU A 106 0.96 -11.35 -8.09
C GLU A 106 0.77 -12.19 -9.34
N LEU A 107 -0.19 -11.79 -10.17
CA LEU A 107 -0.46 -12.40 -11.47
C LEU A 107 0.72 -12.20 -12.43
N PRO A 108 1.03 -13.19 -13.30
CA PRO A 108 2.05 -13.01 -14.31
C PRO A 108 1.57 -12.07 -15.43
N THR A 109 2.50 -11.40 -16.10
CA THR A 109 2.22 -10.55 -17.27
C THR A 109 2.66 -11.27 -18.56
N THR A 110 1.93 -12.32 -18.95
CA THR A 110 2.26 -13.17 -20.11
C THR A 110 1.74 -12.64 -21.45
N GLU A 111 0.76 -11.74 -21.40
CA GLU A 111 0.10 -11.18 -22.58
C GLU A 111 -0.39 -9.75 -22.27
N ASN A 112 -0.64 -8.97 -23.32
CA ASN A 112 -1.21 -7.63 -23.18
C ASN A 112 -2.69 -7.73 -22.77
N LYS A 113 -3.06 -7.12 -21.64
CA LYS A 113 -4.43 -7.04 -21.15
C LYS A 113 -4.85 -5.59 -20.98
N VAL A 114 -6.04 -5.27 -21.47
CA VAL A 114 -6.65 -3.95 -21.30
C VAL A 114 -7.89 -4.11 -20.46
N TYR A 115 -7.90 -3.46 -19.29
CA TYR A 115 -9.08 -3.36 -18.46
C TYR A 115 -9.73 -1.99 -18.68
N PHE A 116 -11.04 -1.99 -18.88
CA PHE A 116 -11.81 -0.77 -19.04
C PHE A 116 -12.82 -0.65 -17.92
N VAL A 117 -12.88 0.52 -17.29
CA VAL A 117 -13.91 0.87 -16.32
C VAL A 117 -14.55 2.17 -16.77
N HIS A 118 -15.86 2.14 -16.94
CA HIS A 118 -16.60 3.34 -17.25
C HIS A 118 -16.65 4.27 -16.03
N TYR A 119 -16.37 5.54 -16.26
CA TYR A 119 -16.53 6.62 -15.31
C TYR A 119 -16.93 7.87 -16.11
N ASP A 120 -17.94 8.61 -15.64
CA ASP A 120 -18.42 9.80 -16.33
C ASP A 120 -17.39 10.94 -16.19
N MET A 121 -16.59 11.13 -17.25
CA MET A 121 -15.55 12.15 -17.34
C MET A 121 -15.17 12.42 -18.80
N VAL A 122 -14.70 13.65 -19.05
CA VAL A 122 -14.29 14.11 -20.40
C VAL A 122 -12.86 13.70 -20.78
N GLN A 123 -12.08 13.15 -19.84
CA GLN A 123 -10.69 12.76 -20.03
C GLN A 123 -10.50 11.29 -19.65
N ALA A 124 -9.84 10.51 -20.51
CA ALA A 124 -9.41 9.17 -20.16
C ALA A 124 -8.20 9.22 -19.21
N MET A 125 -8.17 8.33 -18.22
CA MET A 125 -6.99 8.10 -17.39
C MET A 125 -6.47 6.70 -17.68
N ILE A 126 -5.16 6.60 -17.91
CA ILE A 126 -4.51 5.35 -18.33
C ILE A 126 -3.44 5.01 -17.30
N LEU A 127 -3.45 3.76 -16.85
CA LEU A 127 -2.41 3.18 -16.01
C LEU A 127 -1.85 1.95 -16.72
N ARG A 128 -0.54 1.94 -16.96
CA ARG A 128 0.18 0.79 -17.50
C ARG A 128 0.95 0.12 -16.37
N MET A 129 0.84 -1.20 -16.28
CA MET A 129 1.52 -2.02 -15.28
C MET A 129 2.10 -3.28 -15.93
N SER A 130 3.24 -3.73 -15.42
CA SER A 130 3.87 -5.00 -15.76
C SER A 130 4.53 -5.57 -14.50
N LYS A 131 4.50 -6.89 -14.34
CA LYS A 131 5.25 -7.55 -13.29
C LYS A 131 6.75 -7.44 -13.59
N ASP A 132 7.50 -7.06 -12.57
CA ASP A 132 8.96 -6.93 -12.62
C ASP A 132 9.65 -8.04 -11.81
N GLU A 133 10.97 -8.06 -11.79
CA GLU A 133 11.76 -8.93 -10.93
C GLU A 133 11.69 -8.53 -9.44
N GLN A 134 12.17 -9.43 -8.58
CA GLN A 134 12.30 -9.12 -7.15
C GLN A 134 13.35 -8.02 -6.95
N PHE A 135 13.25 -7.29 -5.84
CA PHE A 135 14.16 -6.19 -5.54
C PHE A 135 15.64 -6.59 -5.72
N ASN A 136 16.32 -5.86 -6.60
CA ASN A 136 17.72 -6.02 -6.90
C ASN A 136 18.44 -4.67 -6.78
N LYS A 137 19.25 -4.52 -5.73
CA LYS A 137 19.96 -3.26 -5.45
C LYS A 137 20.92 -2.84 -6.58
N GLU A 138 21.41 -3.80 -7.37
CA GLU A 138 22.34 -3.52 -8.46
C GLU A 138 21.64 -2.85 -9.66
N LEU A 139 20.32 -2.99 -9.78
CA LEU A 139 19.54 -2.32 -10.82
C LEU A 139 19.26 -0.85 -10.49
N ILE A 140 19.39 -0.41 -9.23
CA ILE A 140 19.00 0.94 -8.80
C ILE A 140 19.63 2.02 -9.69
N PRO A 141 20.97 2.04 -9.95
CA PRO A 141 21.58 3.12 -10.72
C PRO A 141 21.07 3.16 -12.17
N VAL A 142 20.96 1.98 -12.81
CA VAL A 142 20.53 1.87 -14.22
C VAL A 142 19.05 2.18 -14.37
N ALA A 143 18.20 1.68 -13.46
CA ALA A 143 16.77 1.94 -13.44
C ALA A 143 16.47 3.42 -13.18
N GLN A 144 17.22 4.07 -12.29
CA GLN A 144 17.10 5.52 -12.08
C GLN A 144 17.47 6.30 -13.33
N LEU A 145 18.63 6.03 -13.94
CA LEU A 145 19.03 6.70 -15.18
C LEU A 145 17.98 6.52 -16.29
N PHE A 146 17.48 5.29 -16.46
CA PHE A 146 16.43 4.99 -17.43
C PHE A 146 15.15 5.77 -17.15
N ASN A 147 14.68 5.77 -15.90
CA ASN A 147 13.45 6.46 -15.51
C ASN A 147 13.57 7.98 -15.66
N GLU A 148 14.72 8.57 -15.31
CA GLU A 148 14.96 10.01 -15.49
C GLU A 148 14.98 10.39 -16.96
N TYR A 149 15.59 9.57 -17.82
CA TYR A 149 15.68 9.86 -19.25
C TYR A 149 14.34 9.65 -19.98
N PHE A 150 13.62 8.57 -19.68
CA PHE A 150 12.42 8.20 -20.44
C PHE A 150 11.10 8.68 -19.84
N GLY A 151 10.96 8.75 -18.51
CA GLY A 151 9.63 8.88 -17.87
C GLY A 151 9.49 9.94 -16.77
N SER A 152 10.57 10.61 -16.35
CA SER A 152 10.54 11.57 -15.25
C SER A 152 10.52 13.01 -15.75
N GLY A 153 9.51 13.77 -15.35
CA GLY A 153 9.42 15.21 -15.63
C GLY A 153 9.05 15.57 -17.07
N LEU A 154 8.90 16.88 -17.31
CA LEU A 154 8.38 17.45 -18.57
C LEU A 154 9.37 17.37 -19.74
N SER A 155 10.63 17.08 -19.45
CA SER A 155 11.70 16.95 -20.45
C SER A 155 11.99 15.49 -20.82
N SER A 156 11.26 14.53 -20.25
CA SER A 156 11.43 13.12 -20.59
C SER A 156 10.88 12.80 -21.97
N ILE A 157 11.48 11.81 -22.63
CA ILE A 157 11.12 11.42 -24.01
C ILE A 157 9.64 11.06 -24.11
N VAL A 158 9.14 10.23 -23.19
CA VAL A 158 7.73 9.78 -23.24
C VAL A 158 6.78 10.96 -23.09
N PHE A 159 7.07 11.90 -22.18
CA PHE A 159 6.22 13.06 -21.98
C PHE A 159 6.23 13.98 -23.20
N GLN A 160 7.42 14.29 -23.74
CA GLN A 160 7.56 15.12 -24.94
C GLN A 160 6.82 14.52 -26.13
N GLU A 161 6.99 13.22 -26.38
CA GLU A 161 6.33 12.52 -27.49
C GLU A 161 4.81 12.57 -27.37
N ILE A 162 4.25 12.31 -26.18
CA ILE A 162 2.80 12.38 -25.95
C ILE A 162 2.29 13.80 -26.16
N ARG A 163 2.96 14.80 -25.58
CA ARG A 163 2.58 16.21 -25.69
C ARG A 163 2.61 16.69 -27.14
N GLU A 164 3.67 16.37 -27.88
CA GLU A 164 3.89 16.87 -29.24
C GLU A 164 3.03 16.14 -30.27
N THR A 165 2.77 14.84 -30.09
CA THR A 165 1.95 14.06 -31.03
C THR A 165 0.46 14.12 -30.75
N ARG A 166 0.03 14.37 -29.50
CA ARG A 166 -1.39 14.31 -29.08
C ARG A 166 -1.94 15.60 -28.46
N ALA A 167 -1.11 16.64 -28.30
CA ALA A 167 -1.51 17.92 -27.70
C ALA A 167 -2.19 17.78 -26.33
N LEU A 168 -1.72 16.82 -25.51
CA LEU A 168 -2.08 16.67 -24.10
C LEU A 168 -1.29 17.64 -23.22
#